data_AF-A0A127CGS3-F1
#
_entry.id   AF-A0A127CGS3-F1
#
_cell.length_a   1.000
_cell.length_b   1.000
_cell.length_c   1.000
_cell.angle_alpha   90.00
_cell.angle_beta   90.00
_cell.angle_gamma   90.00
#
_symmetry.space_group_name_H-M   'P 1'
#
loop_
_entity.id
_entity.type
_entity.pdbx_description
1 polymer ?
#
loop_
_entity_poly.entity_id
_entity_poly.type
_entity_poly.pdbx_seq_one_letter_code
_entity_poly.pdbx_strand_id
1 'polypeptide(L)'
;MEAEAMTRTPSDIPLHVPLADIEKGRDRLAQEIVARGDDATPLLELYAWVEGQIEKRLQNRSIFEAARARVAQMKTAGEAANIAKINGISGT
;
A
#
# COMPACT_ATOMS: atom_id res chain seq x y z
N MET A 1 -7.36 5.37 -39.08
CA MET A 1 -7.87 4.36 -38.14
C MET A 1 -7.00 4.48 -36.91
N GLU A 2 -7.47 5.25 -35.94
CA GLU A 2 -6.69 5.69 -34.79
C GLU A 2 -6.48 4.50 -33.85
N ALA A 3 -5.21 4.20 -33.56
CA ALA A 3 -4.84 3.28 -32.51
C ALA A 3 -4.99 4.02 -31.17
N GLU A 4 -6.24 4.15 -30.70
CA GLU A 4 -6.49 4.29 -29.27
C GLU A 4 -6.10 2.97 -28.61
N ALA A 5 -4.80 2.77 -28.43
CA ALA A 5 -4.29 1.89 -27.40
C ALA A 5 -4.75 2.50 -26.09
N MET A 6 -5.97 2.11 -25.67
CA MET A 6 -6.49 2.30 -24.33
C MET A 6 -5.35 1.91 -23.39
N THR A 7 -4.72 2.91 -22.78
CA THR A 7 -3.85 2.76 -21.63
C THR A 7 -4.74 2.32 -20.47
N ARG A 8 -5.26 1.09 -20.57
CA ARG A 8 -6.11 0.49 -19.57
C ARG A 8 -5.20 0.26 -18.39
N THR A 9 -5.18 1.22 -17.47
CA THR A 9 -4.49 1.07 -16.19
C THR A 9 -4.99 -0.25 -15.63
N PRO A 10 -4.12 -1.26 -15.47
CA PRO A 10 -4.57 -2.57 -15.02
C PRO A 10 -5.20 -2.36 -13.64
N SER A 11 -6.49 -2.68 -13.54
CA SER A 11 -7.33 -2.30 -12.43
C SER A 11 -6.76 -2.86 -11.12
N ASP A 12 -6.74 -2.06 -10.05
CA ASP A 12 -6.19 -2.51 -8.78
C ASP A 12 -6.86 -3.79 -8.26
N ILE A 13 -6.08 -4.66 -7.61
CA ILE A 13 -6.63 -5.85 -6.95
C ILE A 13 -7.52 -5.39 -5.78
N PRO A 14 -8.79 -5.82 -5.71
CA PRO A 14 -9.72 -5.40 -4.67
C PRO A 14 -9.16 -5.60 -3.26
N LEU A 15 -9.41 -4.63 -2.38
CA LEU A 15 -8.84 -4.60 -1.02
C LEU A 15 -9.29 -5.78 -0.13
N HIS A 16 -10.42 -6.44 -0.45
CA HIS A 16 -10.89 -7.61 0.28
C HIS A 16 -10.03 -8.86 0.03
N VAL A 17 -9.26 -8.89 -1.07
CA VAL A 17 -8.32 -9.98 -1.34
C VAL A 17 -7.15 -9.85 -0.36
N PRO A 18 -6.81 -10.88 0.44
CA PRO A 18 -5.69 -10.80 1.37
C PRO A 18 -4.34 -10.61 0.65
N LEU A 19 -3.43 -9.82 1.23
CA LEU A 19 -2.08 -9.62 0.68
C LEU A 19 -1.33 -10.95 0.48
N ALA A 20 -1.43 -11.86 1.45
CA ALA A 20 -0.82 -13.18 1.40
C ALA A 20 -1.29 -14.02 0.20
N ASP A 21 -2.53 -13.85 -0.26
CA ASP A 21 -3.03 -14.60 -1.41
C ASP A 21 -2.54 -14.01 -2.73
N ILE A 22 -2.28 -12.69 -2.77
CA ILE A 22 -1.62 -12.04 -3.90
C ILE A 22 -0.16 -12.49 -3.99
N GLU A 23 0.54 -12.54 -2.85
CA GLU A 23 1.92 -13.02 -2.76
C GLU A 23 2.03 -14.48 -3.24
N LYS A 24 1.10 -15.37 -2.83
CA LYS A 24 1.03 -16.74 -3.37
C LYS A 24 0.82 -16.76 -4.88
N GLY A 25 -0.04 -15.87 -5.40
CA GLY A 25 -0.27 -15.72 -6.84
C GLY A 25 1.00 -15.32 -7.58
N ARG A 26 1.75 -14.35 -7.04
CA ARG A 26 3.08 -13.94 -7.55
C ARG A 26 4.06 -15.11 -7.54
N ASP A 27 4.16 -15.84 -6.43
CA ASP A 27 5.13 -16.93 -6.29
C ASP A 27 4.84 -18.06 -7.29
N ARG A 28 3.55 -18.37 -7.53
CA ARG A 28 3.15 -19.32 -8.57
C ARG A 28 3.52 -18.81 -9.96
N LEU A 29 3.29 -17.53 -10.24
CA LEU A 29 3.62 -16.93 -11.53
C LEU A 29 5.14 -16.92 -11.78
N ALA A 30 5.96 -16.69 -10.75
CA ALA A 30 7.41 -16.82 -10.83
C ALA A 30 7.83 -18.25 -11.24
N GLN A 31 7.22 -19.27 -10.63
CA GLN A 31 7.48 -20.66 -10.99
C GLN A 31 7.12 -20.95 -12.45
N GLU A 32 5.99 -20.42 -12.93
CA GLU A 32 5.58 -20.58 -14.34
C GLU A 32 6.53 -19.87 -15.31
N ILE A 33 7.03 -18.69 -14.95
CA ILE A 33 8.03 -17.97 -15.75
C ILE A 33 9.31 -18.80 -15.86
N VAL A 34 9.84 -19.29 -14.73
CA VAL A 34 11.06 -20.11 -14.70
C VAL A 34 10.87 -21.41 -15.49
N ALA A 35 9.71 -22.06 -15.37
CA ALA A 35 9.43 -23.31 -16.06
C ALA A 35 9.32 -23.15 -17.59
N ARG A 36 8.88 -21.99 -18.07
CA ARG A 36 8.68 -21.71 -19.51
C ARG A 36 9.89 -21.07 -20.18
N GLY A 37 10.81 -20.45 -19.43
CA GLY A 37 11.99 -19.81 -20.00
C GLY A 37 11.63 -18.67 -20.98
N ASP A 38 12.19 -18.69 -22.18
CA ASP A 38 12.02 -17.62 -23.18
C ASP A 38 10.55 -17.45 -23.64
N ASP A 39 9.75 -18.52 -23.53
CA ASP A 39 8.31 -18.50 -23.86
C ASP A 39 7.47 -17.80 -22.79
N ALA A 40 8.07 -17.40 -21.66
CA ALA A 40 7.38 -16.72 -20.57
C ALA A 40 7.15 -15.22 -20.79
N THR A 41 7.61 -14.64 -21.90
CA THR A 41 7.54 -13.19 -22.17
C THR A 41 6.17 -12.56 -21.82
N PRO A 42 5.00 -13.15 -22.17
CA PRO A 42 3.70 -12.59 -21.77
C PRO A 42 3.40 -12.60 -20.27
N LEU A 43 4.02 -13.50 -19.50
CA LEU A 43 3.85 -13.59 -18.05
C LEU A 43 4.65 -12.53 -17.30
N LEU A 44 5.69 -11.97 -17.91
CA LEU A 44 6.53 -10.94 -17.29
C LEU A 44 5.74 -9.65 -16.99
N GLU A 45 4.86 -9.23 -17.90
CA GLU A 45 4.00 -8.06 -17.69
C GLU A 45 3.01 -8.28 -16.54
N LEU A 46 2.41 -9.48 -16.49
CA LEU A 46 1.53 -9.86 -15.39
C LEU A 46 2.30 -9.89 -14.07
N TYR A 47 3.52 -10.43 -14.06
CA TYR A 47 4.35 -10.52 -12.87
C TYR A 47 4.72 -9.13 -12.33
N ALA A 48 5.19 -8.25 -13.21
CA ALA A 48 5.49 -6.86 -12.86
C ALA A 48 4.25 -6.13 -12.32
N TRP A 49 3.08 -6.37 -12.91
CA TRP A 49 1.84 -5.79 -12.41
C TRP A 49 1.50 -6.30 -11.00
N VAL A 50 1.60 -7.61 -10.73
CA VAL A 50 1.34 -8.18 -9.40
C VAL A 50 2.31 -7.62 -8.34
N GLU A 51 3.60 -7.49 -8.66
CA GLU A 51 4.60 -6.87 -7.77
C GLU A 51 4.22 -5.43 -7.43
N GLY A 52 3.80 -4.65 -8.44
CA GLY A 52 3.33 -3.27 -8.20
C GLY A 52 2.10 -3.19 -7.30
N GLN A 53 1.19 -4.18 -7.36
CA GLN A 53 0.05 -4.26 -6.45
C GLN A 53 0.46 -4.56 -5.01
N ILE A 54 1.47 -5.41 -4.81
CA ILE A 54 2.04 -5.73 -3.50
C ILE A 54 2.71 -4.49 -2.92
N GLU A 55 3.58 -3.84 -3.68
CA GLU A 55 4.31 -2.63 -3.26
C GLU A 55 3.34 -1.52 -2.82
N LYS A 56 2.33 -1.23 -3.65
CA LYS A 56 1.31 -0.22 -3.35
C LYS A 56 0.58 -0.51 -2.04
N ARG A 57 0.27 -1.77 -1.74
CA ARG A 57 -0.41 -2.15 -0.49
C ARG A 57 0.49 -1.96 0.73
N LEU A 58 1.76 -2.33 0.62
CA LEU A 58 2.73 -2.12 1.69
C LEU A 58 2.96 -0.64 1.95
N GLN A 59 3.10 0.16 0.89
CA GLN A 59 3.23 1.62 0.98
C GLN A 59 2.00 2.25 1.66
N ASN A 60 0.79 1.88 1.23
CA ASN A 60 -0.44 2.38 1.84
C ASN A 60 -0.53 2.04 3.33
N ARG A 61 -0.15 0.81 3.72
CA ARG A 61 -0.11 0.40 5.13
C ARG A 61 0.83 1.30 5.94
N SER A 62 2.05 1.53 5.45
CA SER A 62 3.03 2.40 6.09
C SER A 62 2.50 3.85 6.23
N ILE A 63 1.86 4.38 5.18
CA ILE A 63 1.24 5.71 5.21
C ILE A 63 0.15 5.79 6.29
N PHE A 64 -0.72 4.79 6.39
CA PHE A 64 -1.76 4.76 7.41
C PHE A 64 -1.19 4.67 8.84
N GLU A 65 -0.15 3.89 9.04
CA GLU A 65 0.54 3.79 10.33
C GLU A 65 1.18 5.12 10.72
N ALA A 66 1.88 5.77 9.79
CA ALA A 66 2.45 7.10 9.99
C ALA A 66 1.39 8.15 10.30
N ALA A 67 0.26 8.14 9.57
CA ALA A 67 -0.86 9.04 9.81
C ALA A 67 -1.47 8.83 11.21
N ARG A 68 -1.65 7.57 11.64
CA ARG A 68 -2.13 7.23 12.99
C ARG A 68 -1.18 7.73 14.07
N ALA A 69 0.12 7.50 13.91
CA ALA A 69 1.14 7.99 14.84
C ALA A 69 1.10 9.53 14.94
N ARG A 70 0.95 10.21 13.80
CA ARG A 70 0.85 11.68 13.77
C ARG A 70 -0.37 12.19 14.54
N VAL A 71 -1.53 11.57 14.33
CA VAL A 71 -2.76 11.91 15.07
C VAL A 71 -2.61 11.67 16.57
N ALA A 72 -1.96 10.57 16.97
CA ALA A 72 -1.70 10.28 18.38
C ALA A 72 -0.82 11.37 19.03
N GLN A 73 0.27 11.77 18.36
CA GLN A 73 1.14 12.85 18.83
C GLN A 73 0.38 14.18 19.00
N MET A 74 -0.51 14.52 18.06
CA MET A 74 -1.31 15.75 18.15
C MET A 74 -2.27 15.72 19.35
N LYS A 75 -2.86 14.57 19.67
CA LYS A 75 -3.72 14.41 20.84
C LYS A 75 -2.94 14.61 22.14
N THR A 76 -1.79 13.94 22.28
CA THR A 76 -0.92 14.10 23.45
C THR A 76 -0.44 15.55 23.61
N ALA A 77 -0.08 16.22 22.52
CA ALA A 77 0.33 17.62 22.55
C ALA A 77 -0.81 18.55 22.97
N GLY A 78 -2.03 18.32 22.45
CA GLY A 78 -3.22 19.08 22.83
C GLY A 78 -3.61 18.86 24.30
N GLU A 79 -3.49 17.63 24.79
CA GLU A 79 -3.77 17.29 26.19
C GLU A 79 -2.74 17.89 27.15
N ALA A 80 -1.45 17.84 26.81
CA ALA A 80 -0.38 18.49 27.57
C ALA A 80 -0.56 20.03 27.64
N ALA A 81 -0.94 20.66 26.52
CA ALA A 81 -1.24 22.09 26.47
C ALA A 81 -2.45 22.47 27.35
N ASN A 82 -3.47 21.61 27.39
CA ASN A 82 -4.66 21.83 28.22
C ASN A 82 -4.34 21.72 29.72
N ILE A 83 -3.55 20.73 30.14
CA ILE A 83 -3.10 20.57 31.53
C ILE A 83 -2.26 21.78 31.97
N ALA A 84 -1.34 22.25 31.13
CA ALA A 84 -0.52 23.43 31.43
C ALA A 84 -1.39 24.70 31.63
N LYS A 85 -2.45 24.87 30.82
CA LYS A 85 -3.40 25.97 30.97
C LYS A 85 -4.17 25.88 32.28
N ILE A 86 -4.66 24.71 32.66
CA ILE A 86 -5.39 24.50 33.93
C ILE A 86 -4.50 24.83 35.13
N ASN A 87 -3.27 24.30 35.16
CA ASN A 87 -2.33 24.52 36.26
C ASN A 87 -1.82 25.97 36.34
N GLY A 88 -1.73 26.68 35.21
CA GLY A 88 -1.38 28.11 35.17
C GLY A 88 -2.50 29.04 35.61
N ILE A 89 -3.78 28.61 35.58
CA ILE A 89 -4.93 29.41 36.03
C ILE A 89 -5.16 29.27 37.55
N SER A 90 -4.75 28.17 38.18
CA SER A 90 -4.89 27.96 39.62
C SER A 90 -3.83 28.69 40.49
N GLY A 91 -2.99 29.53 39.89
CA GLY A 91 -1.86 30.21 40.56
C GLY A 91 -2.01 31.72 40.74
N THR A 92 -3.23 32.27 40.81
CA THR A 92 -3.49 33.69 41.12
C THR A 92 -4.51 33.87 42.22
#